data_AF-A0A1G1GZ95-F1
#
_entry.id   AF-A0A1G1GZ95-F1
#
_cell.length_a   1.000
_cell.length_b   1.000
_cell.length_c   1.000
_cell.angle_alpha   90.00
_cell.angle_beta   90.00
_cell.angle_gamma   90.00
#
_symmetry.space_group_name_H-M   'P 1'
#
loop_
_entity.id
_entity.type
_entity.pdbx_description
1 polymer ?
#
loop_
_entity_poly.entity_id
_entity_poly.type
_entity_poly.pdbx_seq_one_letter_code
_entity_poly.pdbx_strand_id
1 'polypeptide(L)'
;MTAANCVRAYFYLSHVFRDQQRDPFCGRCKALVNSVLAARERLAAFEAENGAEVRLLSAELQQQFEEAKTVLQGLILPDNVPGQKKAGNCLMPQGVCFVKSSLSILEKI
;
A
#
# COMPACT_ATOMS: atom_id res chain seq x y z
N MET A 1 -3.22 2.40 -19.41
CA MET A 1 -3.50 1.86 -18.08
C MET A 1 -4.95 2.19 -17.73
N THR A 2 -5.75 1.27 -17.19
CA THR A 2 -7.15 1.60 -16.86
C THR A 2 -7.25 2.02 -15.39
N ALA A 3 -7.94 3.12 -15.11
CA ALA A 3 -8.19 3.59 -13.74
C ALA A 3 -8.75 2.48 -12.83
N ALA A 4 -9.57 1.57 -13.38
CA ALA A 4 -10.11 0.42 -12.66
C ALA A 4 -9.03 -0.53 -12.11
N ASN A 5 -7.94 -0.78 -12.85
CA ASN A 5 -6.86 -1.64 -12.39
C ASN A 5 -6.03 -0.96 -11.29
N CYS A 6 -5.82 0.36 -11.39
CA CYS A 6 -5.18 1.14 -10.33
C CYS A 6 -5.99 1.11 -9.04
N VAL A 7 -7.31 1.31 -9.13
CA VAL A 7 -8.24 1.21 -7.98
C VAL A 7 -8.12 -0.15 -7.29
N ARG A 8 -8.18 -1.25 -8.07
CA ARG A 8 -8.03 -2.61 -7.52
C ARG A 8 -6.68 -2.81 -6.85
N ALA A 9 -5.61 -2.27 -7.42
CA ALA A 9 -4.27 -2.35 -6.85
C ALA A 9 -4.16 -1.59 -5.53
N TYR A 10 -4.68 -0.36 -5.45
CA TYR A 10 -4.73 0.40 -4.19
C TYR A 10 -5.58 -0.30 -3.13
N PHE A 11 -6.72 -0.85 -3.52
CA PHE A 11 -7.57 -1.65 -2.63
C PHE A 11 -6.77 -2.83 -2.07
N TYR A 12 -6.25 -3.70 -2.92
CA TYR A 12 -5.40 -4.83 -2.50
C TYR A 12 -4.25 -4.39 -1.58
N LEU A 13 -3.52 -3.34 -1.95
CA LEU A 13 -2.40 -2.83 -1.17
C LEU A 13 -2.80 -2.36 0.22
N SER A 14 -3.91 -1.64 0.32
CA SER A 14 -4.39 -1.10 1.59
C SER A 14 -4.66 -2.21 2.60
N HIS A 15 -5.24 -3.34 2.15
CA HIS A 15 -5.47 -4.51 2.98
C HIS A 15 -4.17 -5.21 3.38
N VAL A 16 -3.23 -5.39 2.44
CA VAL A 16 -1.91 -5.94 2.77
C VAL A 16 -1.24 -5.11 3.86
N PHE A 17 -1.19 -3.78 3.71
CA PHE A 17 -0.52 -2.94 4.70
C PHE A 17 -1.22 -2.91 6.05
N ARG A 18 -2.56 -2.92 6.06
CA ARG A 18 -3.36 -3.01 7.29
C ARG A 18 -3.05 -4.30 8.06
N ASP A 19 -2.96 -5.42 7.36
CA ASP A 19 -2.67 -6.70 7.98
C ASP A 19 -1.22 -6.75 8.47
N GLN A 20 -0.27 -6.25 7.67
CA GLN A 20 1.14 -6.18 8.06
C GLN A 20 1.41 -5.20 9.20
N GLN A 21 0.61 -4.15 9.38
CA GLN A 21 0.71 -3.25 10.54
C GLN A 21 0.44 -3.98 11.86
N ARG A 22 -0.38 -5.04 11.84
CA ARG A 22 -0.71 -5.85 13.02
C ARG A 22 0.31 -6.95 13.30
N ASP A 23 1.23 -7.21 12.37
CA ASP A 23 2.30 -8.17 12.57
C ASP A 23 3.35 -7.64 13.57
N PRO A 24 3.83 -8.47 14.53
CA PRO A 24 4.76 -8.04 15.58
C PRO A 24 6.06 -7.40 15.08
N PHE A 25 6.53 -7.82 13.90
CA PHE A 25 7.77 -7.31 13.32
C PHE A 25 7.49 -6.34 12.17
N CYS A 26 6.62 -6.71 11.24
CA CYS A 26 6.32 -5.93 10.05
C CYS A 26 5.71 -4.56 10.39
N GLY A 27 4.84 -4.51 11.40
CA GLY A 27 4.24 -3.26 11.89
C GLY A 27 5.25 -2.24 12.42
N ARG A 28 6.47 -2.70 12.75
CA ARG A 28 7.59 -1.89 13.20
C ARG A 28 8.79 -2.04 12.26
N CYS A 29 8.55 -2.23 10.96
CA CYS A 29 9.59 -2.41 9.97
C CYS A 29 9.73 -1.17 9.09
N LYS A 30 10.97 -0.74 8.86
CA LYS A 30 11.29 0.34 7.91
C LYS A 30 10.77 0.07 6.50
N ALA A 31 10.66 -1.20 6.09
CA ALA A 31 10.08 -1.55 4.81
C ALA A 31 8.58 -1.23 4.73
N LEU A 32 7.81 -1.49 5.79
CA LEU A 32 6.39 -1.14 5.85
C LEU A 32 6.22 0.38 5.79
N VAL A 33 6.94 1.12 6.64
CA VAL A 33 6.88 2.59 6.69
C VAL A 33 7.14 3.20 5.32
N ASN A 34 8.25 2.83 4.68
CA ASN A 34 8.61 3.37 3.38
C ASN A 34 7.58 3.03 2.29
N SER A 35 7.04 1.81 2.31
CA SER A 35 6.06 1.40 1.30
C SER A 35 4.70 2.05 1.49
N VAL A 36 4.26 2.30 2.73
CA VAL A 36 3.02 3.04 2.99
C VAL A 36 3.17 4.50 2.57
N LEU A 37 4.30 5.14 2.86
CA LEU A 37 4.57 6.51 2.42
C LEU A 37 4.56 6.61 0.88
N ALA A 38 5.26 5.70 0.19
CA ALA A 38 5.27 5.66 -1.26
C ALA A 38 3.87 5.41 -1.85
N ALA A 39 3.07 4.54 -1.24
CA ALA A 39 1.71 4.29 -1.68
C ALA A 39 0.78 5.50 -1.47
N ARG A 40 0.91 6.23 -0.36
CA ARG A 40 0.16 7.47 -0.10
C ARG A 40 0.50 8.55 -1.13
N GLU A 41 1.78 8.73 -1.43
CA GLU A 41 2.24 9.68 -2.45
C GLU A 41 1.67 9.34 -3.83
N ARG A 42 1.82 8.08 -4.25
CA ARG A 42 1.30 7.60 -5.55
C ARG A 42 -0.23 7.69 -5.63
N LEU A 43 -0.94 7.39 -4.53
CA LEU A 43 -2.39 7.51 -4.45
C LEU A 43 -2.84 8.96 -4.66
N ALA A 44 -2.17 9.91 -4.00
CA ALA A 44 -2.48 11.34 -4.16
C ALA A 44 -2.23 11.83 -5.60
N ALA A 45 -1.14 11.41 -6.22
CA ALA A 45 -0.86 11.71 -7.63
C ALA A 45 -1.92 11.09 -8.56
N PHE A 46 -2.25 9.81 -8.35
CA PHE A 46 -3.27 9.12 -9.13
C PHE A 46 -4.64 9.81 -9.02
N GLU A 47 -5.06 10.22 -7.82
CA GLU A 47 -6.32 10.93 -7.60
C GLU A 47 -6.34 12.30 -8.31
N ALA A 48 -5.24 13.05 -8.24
CA ALA A 48 -5.11 14.33 -8.92
C ALA A 48 -5.21 14.20 -10.46
N GLU A 49 -4.58 13.17 -11.03
CA GLU A 49 -4.53 12.93 -12.47
C GLU A 49 -5.79 12.24 -13.03
N ASN A 50 -6.39 11.32 -12.26
CA ASN A 50 -7.41 10.39 -12.77
C ASN A 50 -8.76 10.48 -12.03
N GLY A 51 -8.92 11.45 -11.11
CA GLY A 51 -10.13 11.55 -10.28
C GLY A 51 -11.43 11.65 -11.06
N ALA A 52 -11.41 12.28 -12.25
CA ALA A 52 -12.58 12.33 -13.13
C ALA A 52 -12.94 10.95 -13.69
N GLU A 53 -11.95 10.16 -14.13
CA GLU A 53 -12.16 8.80 -14.63
C GLU A 53 -12.65 7.86 -13.53
N VAL A 54 -12.10 7.99 -12.32
CA VAL A 54 -12.54 7.18 -11.16
C VAL A 54 -14.02 7.38 -10.86
N ARG A 55 -14.54 8.62 -10.97
CA ARG A 55 -15.98 8.92 -10.77
C ARG A 55 -16.90 8.31 -11.82
N LEU A 56 -16.36 7.89 -12.97
CA LEU A 56 -17.10 7.22 -14.04
C LEU A 56 -17.10 5.69 -13.90
N LEU A 57 -16.33 5.14 -12.95
CA LEU A 57 -16.31 3.70 -12.68
C LEU A 57 -17.61 3.24 -11.99
N SER A 58 -17.79 1.92 -11.90
CA SER A 58 -18.91 1.35 -11.14
C SER A 58 -18.90 1.81 -9.68
N ALA A 59 -20.07 1.84 -9.04
CA ALA A 59 -20.20 2.20 -7.63
C ALA A 59 -19.30 1.34 -6.72
N GLU A 60 -19.16 0.05 -7.04
CA GLU A 60 -18.26 -0.87 -6.32
C GLU A 60 -16.80 -0.42 -6.38
N LEU A 61 -16.30 -0.03 -7.57
CA LEU A 61 -14.92 0.45 -7.71
C LEU A 61 -14.71 1.80 -7.03
N GLN A 62 -15.69 2.70 -7.07
CA GLN A 62 -15.63 3.96 -6.33
C GLN A 62 -15.54 3.71 -4.82
N GLN A 63 -16.36 2.78 -4.30
CA GLN A 63 -16.31 2.38 -2.90
C GLN A 63 -14.96 1.76 -2.52
N GLN A 64 -14.41 0.86 -3.35
CA GLN A 64 -13.09 0.27 -3.14
C GLN A 64 -12.00 1.35 -3.10
N PHE A 65 -12.10 2.37 -3.95
CA PHE A 65 -11.13 3.47 -3.96
C PHE A 65 -11.19 4.31 -2.68
N GLU A 66 -12.39 4.68 -2.22
CA GLU A 66 -12.56 5.44 -0.98
C GLU A 66 -12.17 4.63 0.26
N GLU A 67 -12.45 3.32 0.28
CA GLU A 67 -11.96 2.42 1.34
C GLU A 67 -10.44 2.37 1.34
N ALA A 68 -9.80 2.21 0.17
CA ALA A 68 -8.35 2.18 0.06
C ALA A 68 -7.71 3.48 0.57
N LYS A 69 -8.28 4.64 0.21
CA LYS A 69 -7.86 5.95 0.72
C LYS A 69 -7.95 6.03 2.24
N THR A 70 -9.11 5.67 2.79
CA THR A 70 -9.38 5.68 4.23
C THR A 70 -8.38 4.80 4.99
N VAL A 71 -8.19 3.56 4.52
CA VAL A 71 -7.25 2.62 5.14
C VAL A 71 -5.82 3.16 5.06
N LEU A 72 -5.36 3.56 3.87
CA LEU A 72 -3.98 4.04 3.68
C LEU A 72 -3.68 5.28 4.52
N GLN A 73 -4.61 6.23 4.62
CA GLN A 73 -4.47 7.42 5.47
C GLN A 73 -4.51 7.08 6.97
N GLY A 74 -5.30 6.07 7.35
CA GLY A 74 -5.44 5.62 8.74
C GLY A 74 -4.31 4.74 9.28
N LEU A 75 -3.37 4.28 8.44
CA LEU A 75 -2.21 3.52 8.90
C LEU A 75 -1.30 4.35 9.83
N ILE A 76 -0.88 3.75 10.94
CA ILE A 76 -0.02 4.36 11.95
C ILE A 76 1.43 3.98 11.62
N LEU A 77 2.25 4.99 11.36
CA LEU A 77 3.65 4.80 11.01
C LEU A 77 4.54 5.12 12.21
N PRO A 78 5.23 4.13 12.78
CA PRO A 78 6.18 4.38 13.87
C PRO A 78 7.45 5.05 13.35
N ASP A 79 7.98 6.00 14.12
CA ASP A 79 9.24 6.66 13.84
C ASP A 79 10.45 5.78 14.18
N ASN A 80 11.57 6.03 13.51
CA ASN A 80 12.89 5.45 13.83
C ASN A 80 12.93 3.91 13.92
N VAL A 81 12.12 3.22 13.14
CA VAL A 81 12.08 1.76 13.13
C VAL A 81 13.22 1.10 12.36
N PRO A 82 13.71 -0.07 12.80
CA PRO A 82 14.75 -0.81 12.09
C PRO A 82 14.20 -1.52 10.85
N GLY A 83 15.10 -1.91 9.95
CA GLY A 83 14.78 -2.91 8.93
C GLY A 83 14.79 -4.30 9.54
N GLN A 84 13.63 -4.94 9.73
CA GLN A 84 13.52 -6.20 10.47
C GLN A 84 14.34 -7.36 9.88
N LYS A 85 14.52 -7.39 8.55
CA LYS A 85 15.39 -8.38 7.91
C LYS A 85 16.87 -8.21 8.28
N LYS A 86 17.35 -6.97 8.31
CA LYS A 86 18.73 -6.66 8.73
C LYS A 86 18.94 -6.91 10.22
N ALA A 87 17.88 -6.79 11.02
CA ALA A 87 17.88 -7.08 12.45
C ALA A 87 17.72 -8.59 12.78
N GLY A 88 17.58 -9.46 11.78
CA GLY A 88 17.42 -10.92 11.99
C GLY A 88 16.01 -11.38 12.38
N ASN A 89 15.03 -10.47 12.48
CA ASN A 89 13.67 -10.80 12.92
C ASN A 89 12.74 -11.23 11.78
N CYS A 90 13.08 -10.90 10.52
CA CYS A 90 12.28 -11.28 9.35
C CYS A 90 12.95 -12.44 8.59
N LEU A 91 12.28 -13.58 8.60
CA LEU A 91 12.76 -14.84 8.00
C LEU A 91 12.34 -15.04 6.53
N MET A 92 11.76 -14.01 5.90
CA MET A 92 11.39 -14.10 4.49
C MET A 92 12.63 -14.39 3.62
N PRO A 93 12.51 -15.22 2.57
CA PRO A 93 13.62 -15.54 1.68
C PRO A 93 14.30 -14.30 1.09
N GLN A 94 15.58 -14.40 0.70
CA GLN A 94 16.30 -13.29 0.08
C GLN A 94 15.53 -12.73 -1.13
N GLY A 95 15.48 -11.40 -1.26
CA GLY A 95 14.71 -10.72 -2.30
C GLY A 95 13.20 -10.66 -2.06
N VAL A 96 12.64 -11.39 -1.08
CA VAL A 96 11.20 -11.43 -0.82
C VAL A 96 10.82 -10.54 0.37
N CYS A 97 9.75 -9.76 0.19
CA CYS A 97 9.09 -8.97 1.23
C CYS A 97 7.64 -8.70 0.79
N PHE A 98 6.64 -9.19 1.54
CA PHE A 98 5.23 -9.04 1.14
C PHE A 98 4.85 -7.60 0.85
N VAL A 99 5.21 -6.66 1.73
CA VAL A 99 4.91 -5.24 1.54
C VAL A 99 5.53 -4.67 0.25
N LYS A 100 6.83 -4.90 0.02
CA LYS A 100 7.52 -4.38 -1.17
C LYS A 100 7.04 -5.04 -2.46
N SER A 101 6.84 -6.35 -2.42
CA SER A 101 6.31 -7.12 -3.55
C SER A 101 4.92 -6.64 -3.92
N SER A 102 4.04 -6.42 -2.95
CA SER A 102 2.70 -5.86 -3.18
C SER A 102 2.80 -4.43 -3.74
N LEU A 103 3.69 -3.57 -3.24
CA LEU A 103 3.88 -2.22 -3.79
C LEU A 103 4.30 -2.22 -5.27
N SER A 104 5.17 -3.17 -5.67
CA SER A 104 5.61 -3.27 -7.06
C SER A 104 4.50 -3.59 -8.07
N ILE A 105 3.31 -3.98 -7.61
CA ILE A 105 2.15 -4.15 -8.48
C ILE A 105 1.78 -2.80 -9.13
N LEU A 106 1.88 -1.68 -8.38
CA LEU A 106 1.62 -0.35 -8.94
C LEU A 106 2.63 0.07 -10.02
N GLU A 107 3.79 -0.58 -10.10
CA GLU A 107 4.82 -0.27 -11.09
C GLU A 107 4.63 -1.06 -12.39
N LYS A 108 3.76 -2.06 -12.37
CA LYS A 108 3.52 -3.01 -13.46
C LYS A 108 2.13 -2.89 -14.08
N ILE A 109 1.26 -2.10 -13.46
CA ILE A 109 -0.05 -1.71 -13.99
C ILE A 109 0.15 -0.43 -14.79
#